data_AF-A0A943WS07-F1
#
_entry.id   AF-A0A943WS07-F1
#
_cell.length_a   1.000
_cell.length_b   1.000
_cell.length_c   1.000
_cell.angle_alpha   90.00
_cell.angle_beta   90.00
_cell.angle_gamma   90.00
#
_symmetry.space_group_name_H-M   'P 1'
#
loop_
_entity.id
_entity.type
_entity.pdbx_description
1 polymer ?
#
loop_
_entity_poly.entity_id
_entity_poly.type
_entity_poly.pdbx_seq_one_letter_code
_entity_poly.pdbx_strand_id
1 'polypeptide(L)'
;MKYVRKITPVPLSDAEGLESWLEDLALQGLYLKTFRPLFCTFIPGPAKKTRYRLEPYRLRPEDDLPCSMLELYQDFGWDYAGTANNAMLIFSTQDPEAPELHTDPALQSQRWNKLYRSARRGFVWDAALLVLVAVLTALLLADTPILHLLTTSAVPLILFGLYQLCSLPAAWAEVQDLSRLVRRLEAGEPMDHRAPYPRRRLVPLLSFTLCVLLIVLLVLPRYILPFLGGGMRPIGEVSDFSPLSLAQVEGQGYRPYEMEDPNQSDYFHYSQRNHYLLCWNQWEVFQAGQADLAGKLNWMQIDWYDIPAPLSFLSAPLADELLSKAMKLDEDIWWTDQEDGTWQVSKHSDPRVNFLSTARKERTLFQTAAAATGGQVVLVRYTGHGDLSEHLEDIIQMTEGGAS
;
A
#
# COMPACT_ATOMS: atom_id res chain seq x y z
N MET A 1 14.95 -33.77 -22.41
CA MET A 1 15.18 -34.05 -20.97
C MET A 1 13.99 -33.52 -20.18
N LYS A 2 13.38 -34.34 -19.31
CA LYS A 2 12.21 -33.96 -18.52
C LYS A 2 12.68 -33.30 -17.21
N TYR A 3 12.34 -32.04 -16.97
CA TYR A 3 12.69 -31.35 -15.73
C TYR A 3 11.61 -31.53 -14.67
N VAL A 4 12.01 -31.63 -13.41
CA VAL A 4 11.09 -31.69 -12.26
C VAL A 4 11.27 -30.43 -11.42
N ARG A 5 10.18 -29.77 -11.05
CA ARG A 5 10.22 -28.60 -10.16
C ARG A 5 9.76 -29.01 -8.76
N LYS A 6 10.47 -28.57 -7.73
CA LYS A 6 10.09 -28.75 -6.32
C LYS A 6 10.18 -27.41 -5.60
N ILE A 7 9.24 -27.15 -4.69
CA ILE A 7 9.23 -25.96 -3.85
C ILE A 7 10.40 -26.05 -2.86
N THR A 8 11.12 -24.95 -2.67
CA THR A 8 12.24 -24.87 -1.72
C THR A 8 11.67 -24.86 -0.29
N PRO A 9 11.98 -25.86 0.55
CA PRO A 9 11.36 -25.99 1.86
C PRO A 9 11.98 -25.07 2.93
N VAL A 10 13.20 -24.61 2.70
CA VAL A 10 14.07 -24.02 3.72
C VAL A 10 14.62 -22.69 3.20
N PRO A 11 14.70 -21.62 4.02
CA PRO A 11 15.40 -20.41 3.60
C PRO A 11 16.87 -20.69 3.31
N LEU A 12 17.47 -19.85 2.46
CA LEU A 12 18.91 -19.88 2.20
C LEU A 12 19.76 -19.70 3.47
N SER A 13 19.24 -19.04 4.49
CA SER A 13 19.94 -18.83 5.77
C SER A 13 20.15 -20.11 6.57
N ASP A 14 19.32 -21.14 6.34
CA ASP A 14 19.44 -22.45 6.97
C ASP A 14 20.04 -23.42 5.95
N ALA A 15 21.37 -23.35 5.84
CA ALA A 15 22.13 -24.24 4.94
C ALA A 15 22.11 -25.68 5.39
N GLU A 16 22.11 -25.95 6.70
CA GLU A 16 22.07 -27.32 7.24
C GLU A 16 20.81 -28.06 6.75
N GLY A 17 19.63 -27.42 6.87
CA GLY A 17 18.38 -27.99 6.36
C GLY A 17 18.34 -28.08 4.83
N LEU A 18 18.99 -27.14 4.12
CA LEU A 18 19.01 -27.14 2.67
C LEU A 18 19.93 -28.22 2.08
N GLU A 19 21.07 -28.49 2.72
CA GLU A 19 21.96 -29.60 2.39
C GLU A 19 21.23 -30.93 2.53
N SER A 20 20.63 -31.20 3.70
CA SER A 20 19.82 -32.40 3.95
C SER A 20 18.72 -32.61 2.90
N TRP A 21 18.03 -31.53 2.52
CA TRP A 21 16.97 -31.61 1.51
C TRP A 21 17.50 -31.98 0.11
N LEU A 22 18.64 -31.43 -0.29
CA LEU A 22 19.26 -31.76 -1.58
C LEU A 22 19.81 -33.19 -1.58
N GLU A 23 20.41 -33.65 -0.48
CA GLU A 23 20.87 -35.03 -0.31
C GLU A 23 19.71 -36.04 -0.41
N ASP A 24 18.58 -35.77 0.26
CA ASP A 24 17.37 -36.60 0.21
C ASP A 24 16.74 -36.66 -1.18
N LEU A 25 16.82 -35.58 -1.95
CA LEU A 25 16.35 -35.56 -3.34
C LEU A 25 17.30 -36.35 -4.27
N ALA A 26 18.60 -36.30 -4.05
CA ALA A 26 19.54 -37.12 -4.81
C ALA A 26 19.37 -38.62 -4.54
N LEU A 27 19.01 -39.01 -3.31
CA LEU A 27 18.59 -40.38 -2.98
C LEU A 27 17.35 -40.82 -3.76
N GLN A 28 16.51 -39.89 -4.19
CA GLN A 28 15.35 -40.14 -5.06
C GLN A 28 15.69 -40.04 -6.56
N GLY A 29 16.96 -39.83 -6.90
CA GLY A 29 17.42 -39.64 -8.28
C GLY A 29 17.11 -38.26 -8.85
N LEU A 30 16.95 -37.24 -8.02
CA LEU A 30 16.72 -35.85 -8.45
C LEU A 30 17.96 -34.99 -8.16
N TYR A 31 18.65 -34.57 -9.22
CA TYR A 31 19.87 -33.76 -9.14
C TYR A 31 19.57 -32.29 -9.40
N LEU A 32 20.16 -31.40 -8.61
CA LEU A 32 19.94 -29.96 -8.74
C LEU A 32 20.47 -29.46 -10.09
N LYS A 33 19.65 -28.70 -10.83
CA LYS A 33 20.06 -27.98 -12.04
C LYS A 33 20.09 -26.47 -11.83
N THR A 34 19.07 -25.95 -11.16
CA THR A 34 18.94 -24.51 -10.94
C THR A 34 18.27 -24.27 -9.61
N PHE A 35 18.95 -23.52 -8.76
CA PHE A 35 18.40 -23.07 -7.49
C PHE A 35 17.62 -21.77 -7.69
N ARG A 36 16.40 -21.69 -7.15
CA ARG A 36 15.70 -20.40 -6.96
C ARG A 36 15.07 -20.38 -5.57
N PRO A 37 15.00 -19.21 -4.91
CA PRO A 37 14.47 -19.12 -3.54
C PRO A 37 13.08 -19.72 -3.34
N LEU A 38 12.20 -19.64 -4.35
CA LEU A 38 10.83 -20.16 -4.27
C LEU A 38 10.68 -21.62 -4.77
N PHE A 39 11.45 -22.00 -5.80
CA PHE A 39 11.41 -23.35 -6.37
C PHE A 39 12.72 -23.70 -7.07
N CYS A 40 13.19 -24.93 -6.88
CA CYS A 40 14.36 -25.46 -7.56
C CYS A 40 13.96 -26.36 -8.72
N THR A 41 14.79 -26.38 -9.76
CA THR A 41 14.64 -27.24 -10.93
C THR A 41 15.65 -28.38 -10.85
N PHE A 42 15.16 -29.61 -11.05
CA PHE A 42 15.92 -30.84 -10.94
C PHE A 42 15.92 -31.64 -12.25
N ILE A 43 17.00 -32.40 -12.46
CA ILE A 43 17.14 -33.38 -13.53
C ILE A 43 16.98 -34.78 -12.92
N PRO A 44 16.07 -35.62 -13.45
CA PRO A 44 15.99 -37.03 -13.09
C PRO A 44 17.24 -37.79 -13.55
N GLY A 45 17.79 -38.61 -12.67
CA GLY A 45 18.93 -39.49 -12.90
C GLY A 45 18.83 -40.74 -12.02
N PRO A 46 19.87 -41.58 -12.02
CA PRO A 46 19.92 -42.74 -11.13
C PRO A 46 19.93 -42.30 -9.67
N ALA A 47 19.21 -43.00 -8.80
CA ALA A 47 19.29 -42.76 -7.36
C ALA A 47 20.70 -43.10 -6.85
N LYS A 48 21.42 -42.08 -6.35
CA LYS A 48 22.74 -42.25 -5.76
C LYS A 48 22.89 -41.37 -4.53
N LYS A 49 23.63 -41.87 -3.55
CA LYS A 49 24.04 -41.07 -2.39
C LYS A 49 24.98 -39.96 -2.88
N THR A 50 24.51 -38.72 -2.79
CA THR A 50 25.25 -37.53 -3.22
C THR A 50 25.23 -36.56 -2.06
N ARG A 51 26.41 -36.09 -1.63
CA ARG A 51 26.54 -35.07 -0.58
C ARG A 51 26.46 -33.70 -1.22
N TYR A 52 25.73 -32.77 -0.60
CA TYR A 52 25.67 -31.37 -1.03
C TYR A 52 26.25 -30.47 0.06
N ARG A 53 27.01 -29.46 -0.34
CA ARG A 53 27.56 -28.45 0.59
C ARG A 53 27.31 -27.06 0.07
N LEU A 54 26.88 -26.18 0.97
CA LEU A 54 26.63 -24.78 0.68
C LEU A 54 27.76 -23.91 1.20
N GLU A 55 28.23 -23.02 0.35
CA GLU A 55 29.32 -22.14 0.68
C GLU A 55 28.97 -20.67 0.45
N PRO A 56 29.04 -19.82 1.49
CA PRO A 56 28.79 -18.40 1.33
C PRO A 56 29.84 -17.74 0.43
N TYR A 57 29.43 -17.34 -0.76
CA TYR A 57 30.25 -16.63 -1.72
C TYR A 57 29.38 -15.62 -2.48
N ARG A 58 29.75 -14.34 -2.39
CA ARG A 58 28.98 -13.26 -3.01
C ARG A 58 29.47 -13.03 -4.43
N LEU A 59 28.66 -13.44 -5.41
CA LEU A 59 28.88 -13.11 -6.83
C LEU A 59 28.13 -11.82 -7.17
N ARG A 60 28.79 -10.88 -7.83
CA ARG A 60 28.08 -9.80 -8.54
C ARG A 60 27.65 -10.33 -9.91
N PRO A 61 26.60 -9.74 -10.52
CA PRO A 61 26.15 -10.17 -11.86
C PRO A 61 27.23 -10.10 -12.94
N GLU A 62 28.23 -9.24 -12.74
CA GLU A 62 29.37 -9.01 -13.63
C GLU A 62 30.60 -9.86 -13.26
N ASP A 63 30.58 -10.53 -12.11
CA ASP A 63 31.73 -11.32 -11.65
C ASP A 63 31.70 -12.70 -12.31
N ASP A 64 32.85 -13.12 -12.84
CA ASP A 64 33.06 -14.51 -13.24
C ASP A 64 33.08 -15.43 -12.01
N LEU A 65 32.76 -16.71 -12.24
CA LEU A 65 32.89 -17.74 -11.21
C LEU A 65 34.37 -17.85 -10.76
N PRO A 66 34.63 -18.07 -9.46
CA PRO A 66 35.99 -18.13 -8.95
C PRO A 66 36.71 -19.41 -9.39
N CYS A 67 37.34 -19.40 -10.57
CA CYS A 67 37.97 -20.57 -11.17
C CYS A 67 38.95 -21.28 -10.23
N SER A 68 39.78 -20.52 -9.50
CA SER A 68 40.75 -21.08 -8.55
C SER A 68 40.12 -21.86 -7.39
N MET A 69 38.94 -21.44 -6.95
CA MET A 69 38.18 -22.12 -5.89
C MET A 69 37.47 -23.35 -6.43
N LEU A 70 36.94 -23.26 -7.66
CA LEU A 70 36.31 -24.39 -8.34
C LEU A 70 37.31 -25.52 -8.63
N GLU A 71 38.49 -25.17 -9.17
CA GLU A 71 39.57 -26.11 -9.45
C GLU A 71 40.04 -26.82 -8.17
N LEU A 72 40.27 -26.05 -7.10
CA LEU A 72 40.68 -26.61 -5.81
C LEU A 72 39.67 -27.64 -5.28
N TYR A 73 38.37 -27.35 -5.36
CA TYR A 73 37.34 -28.27 -4.88
C TYR A 73 37.14 -29.46 -5.82
N GLN A 74 37.32 -29.26 -7.11
CA GLN A 74 37.33 -30.36 -8.07
C GLN A 74 38.47 -31.34 -7.79
N ASP A 75 39.66 -30.85 -7.41
CA ASP A 75 40.79 -31.67 -6.98
C ASP A 75 40.48 -32.47 -5.69
N PHE A 76 39.62 -31.93 -4.82
CA PHE A 76 39.10 -32.63 -3.64
C PHE A 76 37.88 -33.53 -3.94
N GLY A 77 37.48 -33.69 -5.20
CA GLY A 77 36.37 -34.56 -5.62
C GLY A 77 34.98 -33.92 -5.50
N TRP A 78 34.89 -32.60 -5.46
CA TRP A 78 33.63 -31.85 -5.40
C TRP A 78 33.32 -31.15 -6.73
N ASP A 79 32.15 -31.45 -7.27
CA ASP A 79 31.64 -30.83 -8.49
C ASP A 79 30.76 -29.62 -8.16
N TYR A 80 30.84 -28.58 -8.99
CA TYR A 80 29.96 -27.42 -8.89
C TYR A 80 28.54 -27.74 -9.39
N ALA A 81 27.55 -27.61 -8.50
CA ALA A 81 26.15 -27.93 -8.79
C ALA A 81 25.30 -26.69 -9.12
N GLY A 82 25.72 -25.49 -8.70
CA GLY A 82 25.02 -24.25 -9.04
C GLY A 82 25.23 -23.12 -8.02
N THR A 83 24.62 -21.98 -8.31
CA THR A 83 24.63 -20.81 -7.43
C THR A 83 23.23 -20.55 -6.87
N ALA A 84 23.17 -20.17 -5.59
CA ALA A 84 21.97 -19.81 -4.86
C ALA A 84 21.92 -18.29 -4.62
N ASN A 85 21.04 -17.58 -5.34
CA ASN A 85 20.75 -16.15 -5.18
C ASN A 85 22.01 -15.25 -5.19
N ASN A 86 23.04 -15.61 -5.97
CA ASN A 86 24.34 -14.92 -6.03
C ASN A 86 25.04 -14.69 -4.67
N ALA A 87 24.62 -15.42 -3.64
CA ALA A 87 25.12 -15.29 -2.28
C ALA A 87 25.76 -16.59 -1.77
N MET A 88 25.49 -17.71 -2.44
CA MET A 88 26.01 -19.03 -2.08
C MET A 88 26.36 -19.85 -3.32
N LEU A 89 27.44 -20.60 -3.24
CA LEU A 89 27.81 -21.65 -4.19
C LEU A 89 27.38 -23.01 -3.61
N ILE A 90 26.91 -23.90 -4.48
CA ILE A 90 26.46 -25.24 -4.13
C ILE A 90 27.41 -26.23 -4.79
N PHE A 91 28.02 -27.07 -3.97
CA PHE A 91 28.92 -28.15 -4.40
C PHE A 91 28.27 -29.50 -4.12
N SER A 92 28.60 -30.50 -4.94
CA SER A 92 28.12 -31.86 -4.79
C SER A 92 29.23 -32.88 -4.98
N THR A 93 29.23 -33.96 -4.21
CA THR A 93 30.13 -35.09 -4.43
C THR A 93 29.37 -36.42 -4.36
N GLN A 94 29.74 -37.35 -5.25
CA GLN A 94 29.27 -38.74 -5.23
C GLN A 94 30.28 -39.67 -4.57
N ASP A 95 31.49 -39.19 -4.27
CA ASP A 95 32.52 -39.97 -3.59
C ASP A 95 32.27 -39.92 -2.07
N PRO A 96 31.98 -41.07 -1.43
CA PRO A 96 31.80 -41.13 0.02
C PRO A 96 33.08 -40.81 0.80
N GLU A 97 34.26 -41.03 0.22
CA GLU A 97 35.57 -40.83 0.87
C GLU A 97 36.17 -39.44 0.62
N ALA A 98 35.51 -38.59 -0.18
CA ALA A 98 35.98 -37.23 -0.42
C ALA A 98 36.05 -36.41 0.88
N PRO A 99 37.18 -35.71 1.14
CA PRO A 99 37.35 -34.91 2.35
C PRO A 99 36.32 -33.77 2.41
N GLU A 100 35.96 -33.35 3.63
CA GLU A 100 35.08 -32.19 3.82
C GLU A 100 35.77 -30.90 3.33
N LEU A 101 34.97 -29.98 2.75
CA LEU A 101 35.45 -28.73 2.16
C LEU A 101 36.21 -27.83 3.14
N HIS A 102 35.90 -27.94 4.44
CA HIS A 102 36.53 -27.14 5.47
C HIS A 102 37.04 -28.02 6.61
N THR A 103 38.34 -27.92 6.89
CA THR A 103 38.99 -28.57 8.03
C THR A 103 39.03 -27.67 9.28
N ASP A 104 38.82 -26.36 9.10
CA ASP A 104 38.81 -25.34 10.17
C ASP A 104 37.45 -24.61 10.24
N PRO A 105 36.60 -24.94 11.22
CA PRO A 105 35.33 -24.26 11.46
C PRO A 105 35.47 -22.75 11.74
N ALA A 106 36.60 -22.32 12.32
CA ALA A 106 36.83 -20.92 12.63
C ALA A 106 37.01 -20.07 11.36
N LEU A 107 37.68 -20.61 10.33
CA LEU A 107 37.78 -19.95 9.01
C LEU A 107 36.42 -19.90 8.31
N GLN A 108 35.61 -20.95 8.45
CA GLN A 108 34.26 -21.02 7.90
C GLN A 108 33.34 -19.94 8.54
N SER A 109 33.49 -19.69 9.84
CA SER A 109 32.71 -18.68 10.58
C SER A 109 32.81 -17.28 9.95
N GLN A 110 33.98 -16.90 9.40
CA GLN A 110 34.18 -15.58 8.81
C GLN A 110 33.31 -15.36 7.57
N ARG A 111 33.08 -16.42 6.77
CA ARG A 111 32.22 -16.37 5.58
C ARG A 111 30.75 -16.24 5.98
N TRP A 112 30.33 -17.00 6.99
CA TRP A 112 28.98 -16.92 7.56
C TRP A 112 28.71 -15.59 8.27
N ASN A 113 29.72 -14.98 8.91
CA ASN A 113 29.60 -13.68 9.56
C ASN A 113 29.23 -12.57 8.56
N LYS A 114 29.70 -12.66 7.29
CA LYS A 114 29.28 -11.72 6.24
C LYS A 114 27.78 -11.82 5.93
N LEU A 115 27.22 -13.03 5.90
CA LEU A 115 25.79 -13.25 5.72
C LEU A 115 24.98 -12.77 6.92
N TYR A 116 25.44 -13.08 8.14
CA TYR A 116 24.83 -12.55 9.38
C TYR A 116 24.75 -11.02 9.36
N ARG A 117 25.85 -10.32 9.02
CA ARG A 117 25.85 -8.85 8.90
C ARG A 117 24.91 -8.35 7.80
N SER A 118 24.76 -9.11 6.71
CA SER A 118 23.82 -8.76 5.65
C SER A 118 22.37 -8.92 6.10
N ALA A 119 22.03 -10.04 6.75
CA ALA A 119 20.70 -10.28 7.29
C ALA A 119 20.34 -9.25 8.38
N ARG A 120 21.28 -8.93 9.28
CA ARG A 120 21.10 -7.88 10.29
C ARG A 120 20.85 -6.51 9.66
N ARG A 121 21.55 -6.15 8.59
CA ARG A 121 21.29 -4.90 7.84
C ARG A 121 19.92 -4.92 7.19
N GLY A 122 19.50 -6.06 6.60
CA GLY A 122 18.16 -6.26 6.06
C GLY A 122 17.08 -6.00 7.10
N PHE A 123 17.21 -6.62 8.28
CA PHE A 123 16.30 -6.40 9.40
C PHE A 123 16.25 -4.92 9.85
N VAL A 124 17.39 -4.23 9.91
CA VAL A 124 17.43 -2.79 10.22
C VAL A 124 16.71 -1.97 9.17
N TRP A 125 16.85 -2.32 7.89
CA TRP A 125 16.11 -1.68 6.80
C TRP A 125 14.61 -1.94 6.89
N ASP A 126 14.20 -3.18 7.19
CA ASP A 126 12.78 -3.54 7.36
C ASP A 126 12.14 -2.78 8.53
N ALA A 127 12.88 -2.65 9.65
CA ALA A 127 12.45 -1.86 10.79
C ALA A 127 12.38 -0.36 10.47
N ALA A 128 13.38 0.18 9.77
CA ALA A 128 13.36 1.57 9.33
C ALA A 128 12.20 1.86 8.35
N LEU A 129 11.90 0.92 7.44
CA LEU A 129 10.76 1.02 6.54
C LEU A 129 9.43 0.99 7.30
N LEU A 130 9.29 0.14 8.33
CA LEU A 130 8.10 0.13 9.19
C LEU A 130 7.90 1.50 9.88
N VAL A 131 8.97 2.08 10.43
CA VAL A 131 8.91 3.42 11.04
C VAL A 131 8.50 4.47 10.01
N LEU A 132 9.09 4.43 8.81
CA LEU A 132 8.74 5.35 7.73
C LEU A 132 7.26 5.23 7.36
N VAL A 133 6.74 4.02 7.17
CA VAL A 133 5.32 3.77 6.85
C VAL A 133 4.42 4.28 7.98
N ALA A 134 4.79 4.05 9.24
CA ALA A 134 4.04 4.55 10.39
C ALA A 134 4.00 6.08 10.43
N VAL A 135 5.13 6.75 10.20
CA VAL A 135 5.22 8.22 10.14
C VAL A 135 4.40 8.76 8.99
N LEU A 136 4.52 8.19 7.78
CA LEU A 136 3.74 8.61 6.62
C LEU A 136 2.23 8.43 6.86
N THR A 137 1.83 7.34 7.49
CA THR A 137 0.43 7.09 7.84
C THR A 137 -0.06 8.09 8.88
N ALA A 138 0.74 8.39 9.90
CA ALA A 138 0.40 9.38 10.93
C ALA A 138 0.29 10.80 10.34
N LEU A 139 1.20 11.19 9.45
CA LEU A 139 1.13 12.47 8.75
C LEU A 139 -0.10 12.56 7.85
N LEU A 140 -0.43 11.47 7.14
CA LEU A 140 -1.61 11.41 6.29
C LEU A 140 -2.91 11.54 7.09
N LEU A 141 -2.96 10.99 8.30
CA LEU A 141 -4.16 11.00 9.15
C LEU A 141 -4.21 12.19 10.14
N ALA A 142 -3.23 13.10 10.12
CA ALA A 142 -3.09 14.14 11.14
C ALA A 142 -4.23 15.18 11.12
N ASP A 143 -4.66 15.59 9.92
CA ASP A 143 -5.68 16.64 9.74
C ASP A 143 -7.08 16.06 9.53
N THR A 144 -7.25 15.25 8.49
CA THR A 144 -8.55 14.69 8.09
C THR A 144 -8.51 13.16 8.04
N PRO A 145 -8.50 12.49 9.21
CA PRO A 145 -8.31 11.05 9.30
C PRO A 145 -9.44 10.25 8.62
N ILE A 146 -10.70 10.67 8.74
CA ILE A 146 -11.85 9.92 8.21
C ILE A 146 -11.90 10.08 6.69
N LEU A 147 -11.72 11.31 6.19
CA LEU A 147 -11.65 11.58 4.76
C LEU A 147 -10.51 10.80 4.11
N HIS A 148 -9.30 10.83 4.68
CA HIS A 148 -8.15 10.10 4.13
C HIS A 148 -8.30 8.58 4.25
N LEU A 149 -9.02 8.08 5.25
CA LEU A 149 -9.37 6.66 5.34
C LEU A 149 -10.27 6.23 4.17
N LEU A 150 -11.23 7.08 3.80
CA LEU A 150 -12.24 6.76 2.78
C LEU A 150 -11.76 7.01 1.34
N THR A 151 -11.05 8.12 1.11
CA THR A 151 -10.68 8.60 -0.23
C THR A 151 -9.22 8.34 -0.60
N THR A 152 -8.34 8.11 0.38
CA THR A 152 -6.90 8.04 0.14
C THR A 152 -6.33 6.65 0.39
N SER A 153 -5.07 6.42 0.02
CA SER A 153 -4.31 5.18 0.21
C SER A 153 -3.97 4.85 1.68
N ALA A 154 -4.69 5.41 2.66
CA ALA A 154 -4.45 5.17 4.08
C ALA A 154 -4.66 3.70 4.45
N VAL A 155 -5.74 3.06 3.96
CA VAL A 155 -6.02 1.64 4.26
C VAL A 155 -4.93 0.70 3.72
N PRO A 156 -4.53 0.75 2.44
CA PRO A 156 -3.39 -0.03 1.96
C PRO A 156 -2.09 0.22 2.74
N LEU A 157 -1.81 1.47 3.14
CA LEU A 157 -0.64 1.80 3.97
C LEU A 157 -0.70 1.17 5.36
N ILE A 158 -1.85 1.23 6.03
CA ILE A 158 -2.07 0.58 7.34
C ILE A 158 -1.88 -0.93 7.22
N LEU A 159 -2.49 -1.56 6.21
CA LEU A 159 -2.36 -2.99 5.96
C LEU A 159 -0.91 -3.39 5.64
N PHE A 160 -0.18 -2.56 4.90
CA PHE A 160 1.25 -2.76 4.63
C PHE A 160 2.08 -2.65 5.92
N GLY A 161 1.81 -1.67 6.77
CA GLY A 161 2.44 -1.54 8.09
C GLY A 161 2.19 -2.74 8.99
N LEU A 162 0.94 -3.24 9.04
CA LEU A 162 0.56 -4.44 9.81
C LEU A 162 1.28 -5.68 9.27
N TYR A 163 1.34 -5.85 7.94
CA TYR A 163 2.08 -6.93 7.32
C TYR A 163 3.56 -6.91 7.71
N GLN A 164 4.21 -5.74 7.61
CA GLN A 164 5.61 -5.57 8.00
C GLN A 164 5.82 -5.90 9.49
N LEU A 165 4.92 -5.43 10.36
CA LEU A 165 4.96 -5.72 11.79
C LEU A 165 4.88 -7.23 12.06
N CYS A 166 4.00 -7.95 11.35
CA CYS A 166 3.87 -9.40 11.46
C CYS A 166 5.06 -10.17 10.87
N SER A 167 5.79 -9.62 9.88
CA SER A 167 6.96 -10.28 9.29
C SER A 167 8.25 -10.08 10.09
N LEU A 168 8.35 -9.03 10.91
CA LEU A 168 9.55 -8.72 11.70
C LEU A 168 10.02 -9.86 12.62
N PRO A 169 9.16 -10.59 13.36
CA PRO A 169 9.59 -11.72 14.17
C PRO A 169 10.26 -12.83 13.36
N ALA A 170 9.77 -13.10 12.15
CA ALA A 170 10.36 -14.10 11.26
C ALA A 170 11.73 -13.64 10.73
N ALA A 171 11.84 -12.37 10.32
CA ALA A 171 13.13 -11.79 9.91
C ALA A 171 14.15 -11.77 11.07
N TRP A 172 13.70 -11.49 12.29
CA TRP A 172 14.53 -11.54 13.48
C TRP A 172 14.97 -12.97 13.82
N ALA A 173 14.08 -13.96 13.71
CA ALA A 173 14.42 -15.36 13.88
C ALA A 173 15.54 -15.78 12.90
N GLU A 174 15.45 -15.40 11.63
CA GLU A 174 16.50 -15.68 10.64
C GLU A 174 17.86 -15.04 11.01
N VAL A 175 17.85 -13.81 11.57
CA VAL A 175 19.07 -13.18 12.10
C VAL A 175 19.61 -13.93 13.32
N GLN A 176 18.74 -14.40 14.21
CA GLN A 176 19.13 -15.17 15.38
C GLN A 176 19.74 -16.52 14.99
N ASP A 177 19.15 -17.24 14.05
CA ASP A 177 19.64 -18.54 13.58
C ASP A 177 21.02 -18.40 12.95
N LEU A 178 21.22 -17.40 12.08
CA LEU A 178 22.55 -17.08 11.52
C LEU A 178 23.55 -16.69 12.62
N SER A 179 23.12 -15.95 13.65
CA SER A 179 24.00 -15.58 14.76
C SER A 179 24.42 -16.81 15.59
N ARG A 180 23.52 -17.78 15.78
CA ARG A 180 23.80 -19.04 16.48
C ARG A 180 24.76 -19.89 15.68
N LEU A 181 24.54 -20.00 14.36
CA LEU A 181 25.44 -20.72 13.45
C LEU A 181 26.85 -20.13 13.47
N VAL A 182 26.98 -18.80 13.35
CA VAL A 182 28.28 -18.12 13.42
C VAL A 182 28.98 -18.39 14.77
N ARG A 183 28.26 -18.32 15.89
CA ARG A 183 28.83 -18.58 17.22
C ARG A 183 29.30 -20.03 17.40
N ARG A 184 28.57 -21.02 16.87
CA ARG A 184 28.96 -22.43 16.91
C ARG A 184 30.24 -22.67 16.11
N LEU A 185 30.31 -22.09 14.91
CA LEU A 185 31.51 -22.15 14.07
C LEU A 185 32.72 -21.45 14.72
N GLU A 186 32.52 -20.30 15.36
CA GLU A 186 33.56 -19.60 16.14
C GLU A 186 34.04 -20.42 17.34
N ALA A 187 33.17 -21.24 17.94
CA ALA A 187 33.51 -22.17 19.03
C ALA A 187 34.23 -23.44 18.55
N GLY A 188 34.43 -23.61 17.23
CA GLY A 188 35.06 -24.80 16.66
C GLY A 188 34.10 -25.99 16.45
N GLU A 189 32.80 -25.80 16.63
CA GLU A 189 31.81 -26.84 16.33
C GLU A 189 31.52 -26.85 14.81
N PRO A 190 31.69 -27.99 14.12
CA PRO A 190 31.34 -28.10 12.70
C PRO A 190 29.82 -28.03 12.49
N MET A 191 29.41 -27.67 11.27
CA MET A 191 28.01 -27.68 10.87
C MET A 191 27.39 -29.08 10.93
N ASP A 192 26.11 -29.15 11.27
CA ASP A 192 25.35 -30.40 11.19
C ASP A 192 24.79 -30.58 9.77
N HIS A 193 25.39 -31.50 9.02
CA HIS A 193 24.96 -31.84 7.65
C HIS A 193 23.73 -32.76 7.61
N ARG A 194 23.11 -33.09 8.75
CA ARG A 194 21.89 -33.91 8.86
C ARG A 194 20.81 -33.25 9.70
N ALA A 195 20.56 -31.97 9.46
CA ALA A 195 19.47 -31.25 10.13
C ALA A 195 18.08 -31.63 9.57
N PRO A 196 17.06 -31.72 10.43
CA PRO A 196 15.68 -31.92 10.00
C PRO A 196 15.15 -30.65 9.30
N TYR A 197 14.49 -30.82 8.16
CA TYR A 197 13.89 -29.70 7.41
C TYR A 197 12.36 -29.87 7.25
N PRO A 198 11.60 -28.76 7.28
CA PRO A 198 10.16 -28.82 7.06
C PRO A 198 9.85 -29.20 5.61
N ARG A 199 8.89 -30.10 5.36
CA ARG A 199 8.61 -30.59 3.99
C ARG A 199 7.98 -29.55 3.04
N ARG A 200 7.41 -28.46 3.56
CA ARG A 200 6.76 -27.38 2.77
C ARG A 200 6.83 -26.04 3.51
N ARG A 201 7.22 -24.98 2.81
CA ARG A 201 7.17 -23.59 3.32
C ARG A 201 6.44 -22.71 2.30
N LEU A 202 5.09 -22.76 2.33
CA LEU A 202 4.25 -21.88 1.49
C LEU A 202 4.18 -20.45 2.01
N VAL A 203 4.52 -20.23 3.28
CA VAL A 203 4.39 -18.94 3.96
C VAL A 203 5.17 -17.82 3.25
N PRO A 204 6.45 -17.95 2.86
CA PRO A 204 7.16 -16.91 2.11
C PRO A 204 6.55 -16.60 0.74
N LEU A 205 5.99 -17.61 0.07
CA LEU A 205 5.33 -17.41 -1.22
C LEU A 205 4.03 -16.63 -1.06
N LEU A 206 3.21 -17.00 -0.06
CA LEU A 206 2.00 -16.25 0.29
C LEU A 206 2.32 -14.83 0.77
N SER A 207 3.37 -14.68 1.58
CA SER A 207 3.89 -13.40 2.07
C SER A 207 4.32 -12.49 0.92
N PHE A 208 5.10 -13.03 -0.04
CA PHE A 208 5.52 -12.29 -1.23
C PHE A 208 4.33 -11.88 -2.10
N THR A 209 3.39 -12.80 -2.37
CA THR A 209 2.19 -12.46 -3.14
C THR A 209 1.33 -11.41 -2.45
N LEU A 210 1.20 -11.49 -1.12
CA LEU A 210 0.45 -10.52 -0.33
C LEU A 210 1.13 -9.15 -0.34
N CYS A 211 2.46 -9.10 -0.21
CA CYS A 211 3.23 -7.86 -0.28
C CYS A 211 3.06 -7.17 -1.65
N VAL A 212 3.19 -7.92 -2.75
CA VAL A 212 2.98 -7.39 -4.10
C VAL A 212 1.55 -6.89 -4.28
N LEU A 213 0.56 -7.64 -3.81
CA LEU A 213 -0.85 -7.23 -3.85
C LEU A 213 -1.09 -5.93 -3.08
N LEU A 214 -0.52 -5.77 -1.89
CA LEU A 214 -0.63 -4.55 -1.09
C LEU A 214 0.01 -3.33 -1.78
N ILE A 215 1.16 -3.51 -2.43
CA ILE A 215 1.81 -2.45 -3.23
C ILE A 215 0.92 -2.06 -4.42
N VAL A 216 0.34 -3.04 -5.11
CA VAL A 216 -0.59 -2.76 -6.22
C VAL A 216 -1.82 -2.02 -5.70
N LEU A 217 -2.39 -2.43 -4.56
CA LEU A 217 -3.52 -1.75 -3.93
C LEU A 217 -3.19 -0.35 -3.39
N LEU A 218 -1.92 -0.04 -3.15
CA LEU A 218 -1.49 1.30 -2.75
C LEU A 218 -1.45 2.25 -3.95
N VAL A 219 -0.97 1.77 -5.09
CA VAL A 219 -0.74 2.60 -6.29
C VAL A 219 -1.97 2.64 -7.19
N LEU A 220 -2.52 1.47 -7.53
CA LEU A 220 -3.51 1.33 -8.60
C LEU A 220 -4.83 2.06 -8.29
N PRO A 221 -5.43 1.92 -7.10
CA PRO A 221 -6.62 2.67 -6.72
C PRO A 221 -6.46 4.19 -6.84
N ARG A 222 -5.34 4.73 -6.36
CA ARG A 222 -5.09 6.18 -6.35
C ARG A 222 -4.99 6.76 -7.76
N TYR A 223 -4.36 6.04 -8.69
CA TYR A 223 -4.09 6.56 -10.02
C TYR A 223 -5.07 6.08 -11.09
N ILE A 224 -5.89 5.06 -10.82
CA ILE A 224 -6.79 4.48 -11.85
C ILE A 224 -8.27 4.67 -11.48
N LEU A 225 -8.68 4.50 -10.22
CA LEU A 225 -10.09 4.58 -9.86
C LEU A 225 -10.72 5.96 -10.15
N PRO A 226 -10.04 7.11 -9.91
CA PRO A 226 -10.59 8.41 -10.27
C PRO A 226 -10.86 8.55 -11.79
N PHE A 227 -10.03 7.95 -12.64
CA PHE A 227 -10.23 8.00 -14.10
C PHE A 227 -11.42 7.16 -14.57
N LEU A 228 -11.81 6.11 -13.84
CA LEU A 228 -13.00 5.30 -14.15
C LEU A 228 -14.30 6.06 -13.91
N GLY A 229 -14.24 7.17 -13.18
CA GLY A 229 -15.35 8.08 -12.92
C GLY A 229 -15.96 8.74 -14.15
N GLY A 230 -15.24 8.72 -15.28
CA GLY A 230 -15.74 9.20 -16.56
C GLY A 230 -15.64 10.71 -16.76
N GLY A 231 -14.76 11.39 -16.00
CA GLY A 231 -14.39 12.79 -16.18
C GLY A 231 -15.48 13.80 -15.79
N MET A 232 -15.26 15.06 -16.20
CA MET A 232 -16.22 16.16 -15.99
C MET A 232 -17.42 16.00 -16.93
N ARG A 233 -18.62 16.19 -16.38
CA ARG A 233 -19.91 16.05 -17.06
C ARG A 233 -20.83 17.23 -16.73
N PRO A 234 -21.88 17.48 -17.52
CA PRO A 234 -22.90 18.45 -17.17
C PRO A 234 -23.61 18.09 -15.85
N ILE A 235 -24.08 19.10 -15.10
CA ILE A 235 -24.74 18.92 -13.80
C ILE A 235 -26.06 18.13 -13.93
N GLY A 236 -26.74 18.23 -15.07
CA GLY A 236 -27.98 17.49 -15.33
C GLY A 236 -27.81 15.97 -15.43
N GLU A 237 -26.57 15.45 -15.45
CA GLU A 237 -26.27 14.01 -15.47
C GLU A 237 -26.08 13.40 -14.07
N VAL A 238 -26.20 14.19 -13.00
CA VAL A 238 -26.19 13.68 -11.63
C VAL A 238 -27.48 12.90 -11.39
N SER A 239 -27.36 11.57 -11.26
CA SER A 239 -28.49 10.66 -11.05
C SER A 239 -28.77 10.34 -9.59
N ASP A 240 -27.75 10.45 -8.74
CA ASP A 240 -27.77 9.83 -7.40
C ASP A 240 -28.41 10.75 -6.35
N PHE A 241 -28.41 12.07 -6.59
CA PHE A 241 -29.09 13.07 -5.76
C PHE A 241 -29.46 14.30 -6.60
N SER A 242 -30.32 15.16 -6.06
CA SER A 242 -30.71 16.44 -6.68
C SER A 242 -29.83 17.57 -6.15
N PRO A 243 -28.81 18.04 -6.89
CA PRO A 243 -27.90 19.07 -6.39
C PRO A 243 -28.63 20.40 -6.19
N LEU A 244 -28.35 21.07 -5.07
CA LEU A 244 -28.77 22.45 -4.83
C LEU A 244 -28.22 23.34 -5.95
N SER A 245 -29.06 24.20 -6.55
CA SER A 245 -28.63 25.10 -7.62
C SER A 245 -28.28 26.47 -7.08
N LEU A 246 -27.24 27.10 -7.64
CA LEU A 246 -26.83 28.45 -7.20
C LEU A 246 -27.93 29.49 -7.47
N ALA A 247 -28.76 29.26 -8.49
CA ALA A 247 -29.94 30.07 -8.79
C ALA A 247 -31.01 30.03 -7.69
N GLN A 248 -31.17 28.89 -7.00
CA GLN A 248 -32.09 28.79 -5.86
C GLN A 248 -31.60 29.60 -4.67
N VAL A 249 -30.28 29.61 -4.42
CA VAL A 249 -29.67 30.27 -3.26
C VAL A 249 -29.58 31.79 -3.44
N GLU A 250 -29.18 32.27 -4.62
CA GLU A 250 -29.06 33.72 -4.91
C GLU A 250 -30.40 34.38 -5.27
N GLY A 251 -31.37 33.61 -5.78
CA GLY A 251 -32.69 34.12 -6.11
C GLY A 251 -32.72 35.11 -7.29
N GLN A 252 -33.51 36.18 -7.16
CA GLN A 252 -33.77 37.12 -8.26
C GLN A 252 -32.56 38.02 -8.56
N GLY A 253 -31.99 37.86 -9.75
CA GLY A 253 -30.84 38.66 -10.23
C GLY A 253 -29.58 37.84 -10.50
N TYR A 254 -29.56 36.57 -10.10
CA TYR A 254 -28.51 35.64 -10.45
C TYR A 254 -28.40 35.42 -11.96
N ARG A 255 -27.16 35.38 -12.46
CA ARG A 255 -26.84 34.97 -13.82
C ARG A 255 -25.76 33.88 -13.78
N PRO A 256 -26.02 32.70 -14.35
CA PRO A 256 -25.01 31.68 -14.45
C PRO A 256 -23.85 32.19 -15.32
N TYR A 257 -22.64 31.73 -15.02
CA TYR A 257 -21.53 31.91 -15.93
C TYR A 257 -21.82 31.18 -17.25
N GLU A 258 -21.84 31.91 -18.36
CA GLU A 258 -22.03 31.35 -19.70
C GLU A 258 -20.67 31.34 -20.41
N MET A 259 -20.23 30.17 -20.88
CA MET A 259 -19.01 30.08 -21.68
C MET A 259 -19.25 30.61 -23.10
N GLU A 260 -18.21 31.24 -23.67
CA GLU A 260 -18.22 31.74 -25.04
C GLU A 260 -18.23 30.63 -26.11
N ASP A 261 -17.66 29.46 -25.81
CA ASP A 261 -17.62 28.29 -26.71
C ASP A 261 -18.29 27.05 -26.08
N PRO A 262 -19.44 26.59 -26.61
CA PRO A 262 -20.15 25.42 -26.10
C PRO A 262 -19.45 24.07 -26.40
N ASN A 263 -18.41 24.05 -27.23
CA ASN A 263 -17.62 22.84 -27.49
C ASN A 263 -16.44 22.65 -26.51
N GLN A 264 -16.16 23.63 -25.65
CA GLN A 264 -15.13 23.52 -24.62
C GLN A 264 -15.71 22.86 -23.36
N SER A 265 -14.88 22.14 -22.59
CA SER A 265 -15.30 21.60 -21.29
C SER A 265 -15.65 22.72 -20.32
N ASP A 266 -16.86 22.68 -19.76
CA ASP A 266 -17.32 23.68 -18.81
C ASP A 266 -16.69 23.46 -17.44
N TYR A 267 -15.67 24.26 -17.13
CA TYR A 267 -14.99 24.25 -15.83
C TYR A 267 -15.73 25.07 -14.76
N PHE A 268 -16.79 25.78 -15.14
CA PHE A 268 -17.58 26.65 -14.25
C PHE A 268 -18.93 26.02 -13.87
N HIS A 269 -19.40 25.03 -14.65
CA HIS A 269 -20.55 24.19 -14.32
C HIS A 269 -20.30 22.73 -14.67
N TYR A 270 -19.81 21.94 -13.70
CA TYR A 270 -19.58 20.52 -13.90
C TYR A 270 -20.04 19.66 -12.73
N SER A 271 -20.24 18.39 -13.03
CA SER A 271 -20.28 17.29 -12.09
C SER A 271 -19.18 16.28 -12.43
N GLN A 272 -18.55 15.72 -11.42
CA GLN A 272 -17.54 14.68 -11.56
C GLN A 272 -17.82 13.59 -10.53
N ARG A 273 -17.82 12.34 -10.99
CA ARG A 273 -17.87 11.18 -10.10
C ARG A 273 -16.47 10.63 -9.91
N ASN A 274 -16.03 10.47 -8.67
CA ASN A 274 -14.77 9.80 -8.34
C ASN A 274 -15.05 8.48 -7.64
N HIS A 275 -14.19 7.49 -7.89
CA HIS A 275 -14.25 6.19 -7.25
C HIS A 275 -13.08 6.02 -6.27
N TYR A 276 -13.39 5.60 -5.05
CA TYR A 276 -12.42 5.25 -4.02
C TYR A 276 -12.68 3.84 -3.47
N LEU A 277 -11.68 3.25 -2.79
CA LEU A 277 -11.78 1.87 -2.29
C LEU A 277 -12.90 1.65 -1.28
N LEU A 278 -13.11 2.61 -0.37
CA LEU A 278 -14.11 2.53 0.70
C LEU A 278 -15.32 3.45 0.49
N CYS A 279 -15.23 4.37 -0.47
CA CYS A 279 -16.33 5.23 -0.90
C CYS A 279 -16.40 5.12 -2.43
N TRP A 280 -17.20 4.18 -2.92
CA TRP A 280 -17.23 3.88 -4.34
C TRP A 280 -17.83 5.05 -5.13
N ASN A 281 -18.88 5.69 -4.63
CA ASN A 281 -19.47 6.86 -5.30
C ASN A 281 -19.18 8.11 -4.47
N GLN A 282 -18.27 8.94 -4.97
CA GLN A 282 -18.14 10.33 -4.54
C GLN A 282 -18.49 11.22 -5.71
N TRP A 283 -19.32 12.23 -5.48
CA TRP A 283 -19.67 13.24 -6.46
C TRP A 283 -19.12 14.58 -6.02
N GLU A 284 -18.54 15.30 -6.98
CA GLU A 284 -18.15 16.70 -6.87
C GLU A 284 -18.99 17.47 -7.89
N VAL A 285 -19.72 18.48 -7.43
CA VAL A 285 -20.52 19.36 -8.31
C VAL A 285 -20.07 20.78 -8.08
N PHE A 286 -19.63 21.45 -9.14
CA PHE A 286 -19.18 22.84 -9.10
C PHE A 286 -20.07 23.73 -9.96
N GLN A 287 -20.45 24.89 -9.42
CA GLN A 287 -21.29 25.89 -10.06
C GLN A 287 -20.70 27.29 -9.84
N ALA A 288 -20.66 28.12 -10.88
CA ALA A 288 -20.18 29.50 -10.77
C ALA A 288 -21.12 30.48 -11.48
N GLY A 289 -21.36 31.62 -10.81
CA GLY A 289 -22.08 32.77 -11.34
C GLY A 289 -21.18 33.76 -12.06
N GLN A 290 -21.80 34.67 -12.80
CA GLN A 290 -21.12 35.89 -13.24
C GLN A 290 -20.77 36.77 -12.03
N ALA A 291 -19.74 37.60 -12.18
CA ALA A 291 -19.37 38.56 -11.16
C ALA A 291 -20.51 39.56 -10.92
N ASP A 292 -20.77 39.86 -9.64
CA ASP A 292 -21.72 40.89 -9.26
C ASP A 292 -21.23 42.29 -9.67
N LEU A 293 -22.07 43.31 -9.46
CA LEU A 293 -21.73 44.71 -9.77
C LEU A 293 -20.51 45.23 -8.97
N ALA A 294 -20.12 44.54 -7.88
CA ALA A 294 -18.93 44.82 -7.09
C ALA A 294 -17.70 44.00 -7.54
N GLY A 295 -17.82 43.20 -8.59
CA GLY A 295 -16.76 42.37 -9.14
C GLY A 295 -16.50 41.07 -8.35
N LYS A 296 -17.37 40.70 -7.41
CA LYS A 296 -17.27 39.45 -6.65
C LYS A 296 -17.99 38.33 -7.39
N LEU A 297 -17.29 37.22 -7.60
CA LEU A 297 -17.84 36.02 -8.21
C LEU A 297 -18.54 35.19 -7.13
N ASN A 298 -19.69 34.61 -7.49
CA ASN A 298 -20.41 33.67 -6.64
C ASN A 298 -20.14 32.26 -7.15
N TRP A 299 -19.83 31.32 -6.26
CA TRP A 299 -19.62 29.93 -6.65
C TRP A 299 -20.05 28.99 -5.54
N MET A 300 -20.34 27.76 -5.92
CA MET A 300 -20.77 26.70 -5.03
C MET A 300 -20.11 25.39 -5.43
N GLN A 301 -19.58 24.67 -4.45
CA GLN A 301 -19.10 23.31 -4.59
C GLN A 301 -19.91 22.41 -3.67
N ILE A 302 -20.36 21.27 -4.20
CA ILE A 302 -21.05 20.24 -3.44
C ILE A 302 -20.25 18.95 -3.55
N ASP A 303 -19.74 18.47 -2.42
CA ASP A 303 -19.10 17.17 -2.31
C ASP A 303 -20.08 16.20 -1.64
N TRP A 304 -20.49 15.16 -2.36
CA TRP A 304 -21.41 14.12 -1.89
C TRP A 304 -20.69 12.78 -1.81
N TYR A 305 -20.88 12.04 -0.72
CA TYR A 305 -20.20 10.78 -0.44
C TYR A 305 -21.20 9.67 -0.12
N ASP A 306 -21.08 8.54 -0.82
CA ASP A 306 -21.79 7.29 -0.54
C ASP A 306 -20.92 6.36 0.29
N ILE A 307 -21.21 6.28 1.59
CA ILE A 307 -20.51 5.38 2.51
C ILE A 307 -21.30 4.06 2.63
N PRO A 308 -20.66 2.91 2.38
CA PRO A 308 -21.30 1.61 2.52
C PRO A 308 -21.90 1.40 3.91
N ALA A 309 -23.03 0.69 3.98
CA ALA A 309 -23.78 0.46 5.23
C ALA A 309 -22.93 0.03 6.45
N PRO A 310 -21.93 -0.87 6.35
CA PRO A 310 -21.08 -1.25 7.48
C PRO A 310 -20.26 -0.09 8.08
N LEU A 311 -20.02 0.96 7.29
CA LEU A 311 -19.23 2.14 7.65
C LEU A 311 -20.10 3.38 7.86
N SER A 312 -21.43 3.26 7.80
CA SER A 312 -22.37 4.39 7.96
C SER A 312 -22.21 5.15 9.28
N PHE A 313 -21.66 4.53 10.33
CA PHE A 313 -21.32 5.23 11.58
C PHE A 313 -20.26 6.32 11.41
N LEU A 314 -19.50 6.30 10.30
CA LEU A 314 -18.52 7.34 9.95
C LEU A 314 -19.15 8.56 9.27
N SER A 315 -20.44 8.54 8.90
CA SER A 315 -21.05 9.63 8.13
C SER A 315 -21.12 10.95 8.90
N ALA A 316 -21.63 10.93 10.13
CA ALA A 316 -21.67 12.10 11.01
C ALA A 316 -20.28 12.68 11.33
N PRO A 317 -19.27 11.88 11.76
CA PRO A 317 -17.95 12.44 12.02
C PRO A 317 -17.22 12.83 10.73
N LEU A 318 -17.49 12.21 9.57
CA LEU A 318 -16.99 12.70 8.28
C LEU A 318 -17.57 14.08 7.95
N ALA A 319 -18.87 14.31 8.17
CA ALA A 319 -19.50 15.60 7.90
C ALA A 319 -18.89 16.72 8.78
N ASP A 320 -18.65 16.45 10.06
CA ASP A 320 -17.98 17.38 10.98
C ASP A 320 -16.53 17.67 10.57
N GLU A 321 -15.80 16.63 10.15
CA GLU A 321 -14.42 16.74 9.64
C GLU A 321 -14.35 17.55 8.34
N LEU A 322 -15.26 17.29 7.40
CA LEU A 322 -15.39 18.01 6.14
C LEU A 322 -15.74 19.49 6.36
N LEU A 323 -16.67 19.78 7.28
CA LEU A 323 -17.02 21.14 7.67
C LEU A 323 -15.80 21.87 8.24
N SER A 324 -15.10 21.23 9.18
CA SER A 324 -13.90 21.78 9.83
C SER A 324 -12.78 22.03 8.82
N LYS A 325 -12.59 21.12 7.86
CA LYS A 325 -11.63 21.30 6.76
C LYS A 325 -12.02 22.46 5.86
N ALA A 326 -13.29 22.54 5.44
CA ALA A 326 -13.78 23.61 4.56
C ALA A 326 -13.60 25.01 5.19
N MET A 327 -13.69 25.12 6.52
CA MET A 327 -13.48 26.36 7.25
C MET A 327 -12.03 26.86 7.26
N LYS A 328 -11.04 26.01 6.96
CA LYS A 328 -9.63 26.41 6.91
C LYS A 328 -9.32 27.35 5.73
N LEU A 329 -10.05 27.21 4.62
CA LEU A 329 -9.84 27.99 3.39
C LEU A 329 -8.36 28.03 2.95
N ASP A 330 -7.72 26.86 2.88
CA ASP A 330 -6.30 26.68 2.58
C ASP A 330 -6.05 25.74 1.38
N GLU A 331 -7.04 25.54 0.51
CA GLU A 331 -7.00 24.53 -0.54
C GLU A 331 -6.55 25.08 -1.91
N ASP A 332 -7.36 25.95 -2.52
CA ASP A 332 -7.14 26.45 -3.88
C ASP A 332 -7.51 27.92 -4.04
N ILE A 333 -7.42 28.43 -5.27
CA ILE A 333 -7.72 29.84 -5.58
C ILE A 333 -9.19 30.22 -5.35
N TRP A 334 -10.11 29.24 -5.30
CA TRP A 334 -11.54 29.45 -5.04
C TRP A 334 -11.85 29.35 -3.55
N TRP A 335 -11.02 28.68 -2.78
CA TRP A 335 -11.23 28.46 -1.36
C TRP A 335 -10.05 28.95 -0.55
N THR A 336 -9.60 30.16 -0.85
CA THR A 336 -8.61 30.91 -0.06
C THR A 336 -9.16 32.29 0.26
N ASP A 337 -8.94 32.71 1.50
CA ASP A 337 -9.33 34.05 1.94
C ASP A 337 -8.13 34.81 2.48
N GLN A 338 -8.04 36.08 2.11
CA GLN A 338 -7.01 37.01 2.57
C GLN A 338 -7.52 37.91 3.70
N GLU A 339 -8.84 37.88 3.99
CA GLU A 339 -9.46 38.65 5.04
C GLU A 339 -9.55 37.87 6.36
N ASP A 340 -9.16 38.52 7.46
CA ASP A 340 -9.33 38.00 8.80
C ASP A 340 -10.82 38.04 9.19
N GLY A 341 -11.38 36.88 9.57
CA GLY A 341 -12.77 36.76 9.99
C GLY A 341 -13.01 35.51 10.83
N THR A 342 -13.92 35.61 11.80
CA THR A 342 -14.33 34.50 12.65
C THR A 342 -15.48 33.73 12.01
N TRP A 343 -15.50 32.41 12.19
CA TRP A 343 -16.60 31.57 11.75
C TRP A 343 -17.70 31.51 12.81
N GLN A 344 -18.94 31.77 12.39
CA GLN A 344 -20.15 31.49 13.16
C GLN A 344 -20.69 30.13 12.75
N VAL A 345 -20.54 29.13 13.62
CA VAL A 345 -21.04 27.76 13.39
C VAL A 345 -22.37 27.58 14.12
N SER A 346 -23.41 27.20 13.38
CA SER A 346 -24.74 26.89 13.89
C SER A 346 -25.03 25.41 13.70
N LYS A 347 -25.22 24.69 14.81
CA LYS A 347 -25.64 23.28 14.80
C LYS A 347 -27.16 23.20 14.77
N HIS A 348 -27.70 22.41 13.86
CA HIS A 348 -29.13 22.24 13.67
C HIS A 348 -29.53 20.80 14.03
N SER A 349 -30.73 20.64 14.57
CA SER A 349 -31.27 19.33 14.94
C SER A 349 -32.51 19.03 14.10
N ASP A 350 -32.45 18.02 13.26
CA ASP A 350 -33.60 17.46 12.53
C ASP A 350 -33.67 15.94 12.80
N PRO A 351 -34.85 15.37 13.07
CA PRO A 351 -34.98 13.94 13.37
C PRO A 351 -34.60 12.99 12.22
N ARG A 352 -34.48 13.49 10.98
CA ARG A 352 -34.15 12.69 9.79
C ARG A 352 -32.65 12.51 9.58
N VAL A 353 -31.83 13.41 10.15
CA VAL A 353 -30.38 13.47 9.89
C VAL A 353 -29.57 13.14 11.15
N ASN A 354 -28.40 12.55 10.94
CA ASN A 354 -27.46 12.23 12.01
C ASN A 354 -26.55 13.43 12.35
N PHE A 355 -26.36 14.34 11.40
CA PHE A 355 -25.56 15.55 11.55
C PHE A 355 -26.09 16.63 10.61
N LEU A 356 -26.21 17.87 11.11
CA LEU A 356 -26.50 19.05 10.30
C LEU A 356 -25.86 20.27 10.95
N SER A 357 -25.01 20.98 10.22
CA SER A 357 -24.38 22.21 10.70
C SER A 357 -24.13 23.16 9.53
N THR A 358 -24.32 24.46 9.78
CA THR A 358 -23.93 25.54 8.88
C THR A 358 -22.82 26.35 9.53
N ALA A 359 -21.90 26.89 8.74
CA ALA A 359 -20.90 27.84 9.19
C ALA A 359 -20.84 29.01 8.21
N ARG A 360 -20.82 30.23 8.74
CA ARG A 360 -20.68 31.46 7.97
C ARG A 360 -19.50 32.26 8.50
N LYS A 361 -18.61 32.70 7.61
CA LYS A 361 -17.47 33.53 8.01
C LYS A 361 -17.89 35.00 8.03
N GLU A 362 -17.76 35.63 9.20
CA GLU A 362 -18.16 37.02 9.39
C GLU A 362 -17.46 37.96 8.41
N ARG A 363 -18.20 38.97 7.93
CA ARG A 363 -17.71 40.03 7.03
C ARG A 363 -17.27 39.55 5.64
N THR A 364 -17.43 38.26 5.35
CA THR A 364 -17.15 37.65 4.04
C THR A 364 -18.40 37.02 3.46
N LEU A 365 -18.31 36.52 2.23
CA LEU A 365 -19.40 35.81 1.55
C LEU A 365 -19.32 34.28 1.74
N PHE A 366 -18.27 33.78 2.42
CA PHE A 366 -18.04 32.36 2.60
C PHE A 366 -19.02 31.73 3.59
N GLN A 367 -19.67 30.68 3.11
CA GLN A 367 -20.62 29.86 3.83
C GLN A 367 -20.35 28.39 3.53
N THR A 368 -20.58 27.53 4.50
CA THR A 368 -20.48 26.09 4.31
C THR A 368 -21.55 25.39 5.13
N ALA A 369 -22.08 24.29 4.63
CA ALA A 369 -23.03 23.46 5.34
C ALA A 369 -22.68 21.99 5.13
N ALA A 370 -22.79 21.20 6.18
CA ALA A 370 -22.55 19.77 6.11
C ALA A 370 -23.74 19.02 6.72
N ALA A 371 -24.14 17.94 6.06
CA ALA A 371 -25.23 17.07 6.48
C ALA A 371 -24.84 15.61 6.31
N ALA A 372 -25.35 14.75 7.19
CA ALA A 372 -25.17 13.31 7.08
C ALA A 372 -26.44 12.55 7.47
N THR A 373 -26.83 11.58 6.64
CA THR A 373 -28.01 10.74 6.84
C THR A 373 -27.68 9.31 6.44
N GLY A 374 -27.76 8.37 7.39
CA GLY A 374 -27.37 6.98 7.15
C GLY A 374 -25.92 6.88 6.67
N GLY A 375 -25.71 6.39 5.44
CA GLY A 375 -24.41 6.30 4.77
C GLY A 375 -24.06 7.51 3.89
N GLN A 376 -24.96 8.46 3.70
CA GLN A 376 -24.76 9.57 2.78
C GLN A 376 -24.26 10.82 3.52
N VAL A 377 -23.27 11.49 2.95
CA VAL A 377 -22.70 12.72 3.50
C VAL A 377 -22.63 13.77 2.40
N VAL A 378 -23.06 14.98 2.72
CA VAL A 378 -22.98 16.15 1.83
C VAL A 378 -22.23 17.27 2.53
N LEU A 379 -21.31 17.88 1.79
CA LEU A 379 -20.71 19.16 2.11
C LEU A 379 -21.07 20.14 1.00
N VAL A 380 -21.69 21.25 1.34
CA VAL A 380 -21.94 22.38 0.44
C VAL A 380 -21.05 23.53 0.88
N ARG A 381 -20.18 23.99 -0.02
CA ARG A 381 -19.37 25.19 0.16
C ARG A 381 -19.89 26.24 -0.80
N TYR A 382 -20.09 27.45 -0.31
CA TYR A 382 -20.74 28.50 -1.08
C TYR A 382 -20.09 29.85 -0.78
N THR A 383 -19.92 30.65 -1.82
CA THR A 383 -19.62 32.07 -1.68
C THR A 383 -20.68 32.86 -2.44
N GLY A 384 -21.33 33.80 -1.76
CA GLY A 384 -22.33 34.68 -2.36
C GLY A 384 -23.21 35.37 -1.32
N HIS A 385 -24.27 36.02 -1.79
CA HIS A 385 -25.11 36.90 -0.97
C HIS A 385 -26.32 36.20 -0.34
N GLY A 386 -26.72 35.03 -0.85
CA GLY A 386 -27.79 34.21 -0.31
C GLY A 386 -27.47 33.66 1.09
N ASP A 387 -28.48 33.21 1.84
CA ASP A 387 -28.26 32.56 3.13
C ASP A 387 -28.43 31.04 2.99
N LEU A 388 -27.34 30.31 3.15
CA LEU A 388 -27.34 28.85 3.05
C LEU A 388 -28.20 28.20 4.15
N SER A 389 -28.46 28.90 5.25
CA SER A 389 -29.28 28.43 6.36
C SER A 389 -30.77 28.39 6.04
N GLU A 390 -31.23 29.07 4.97
CA GLU A 390 -32.61 28.99 4.50
C GLU A 390 -32.86 27.74 3.64
N HIS A 391 -31.80 27.09 3.15
CA HIS A 391 -31.84 25.92 2.26
C HIS A 391 -31.50 24.59 2.97
N LEU A 392 -31.68 24.52 4.28
CA LEU A 392 -31.40 23.31 5.05
C LEU A 392 -32.23 22.11 4.58
N GLU A 393 -33.48 22.32 4.20
CA GLU A 393 -34.35 21.25 3.70
C GLU A 393 -33.82 20.64 2.39
N ASP A 394 -33.35 21.48 1.47
CA ASP A 394 -32.75 21.03 0.21
C ASP A 394 -31.46 20.23 0.48
N ILE A 395 -30.66 20.66 1.46
CA ILE A 395 -29.44 19.97 1.89
C ILE A 395 -29.74 18.61 2.52
N ILE A 396 -30.79 18.51 3.33
CA ILE A 396 -31.25 17.24 3.90
C ILE A 396 -31.69 16.30 2.78
N GLN A 397 -32.48 16.78 1.81
CA GLN A 397 -32.95 15.96 0.68
C GLN A 397 -31.80 15.39 -0.16
N MET A 398 -30.68 16.11 -0.30
CA MET A 398 -29.48 15.58 -0.98
C MET A 398 -28.88 14.36 -0.26
N THR A 399 -29.09 14.23 1.04
CA THR A 399 -28.65 13.08 1.86
C THR A 399 -29.73 11.99 2.02
N GLU A 400 -30.92 12.19 1.44
CA GLU A 400 -31.99 11.20 1.40
C GLU A 400 -32.09 10.53 0.02
N GLY A 401 -31.47 11.14 -1.02
CA GLY A 401 -31.46 10.67 -2.40
C GLY A 401 -30.61 9.41 -2.58
N GLY A 402 -31.26 8.29 -2.87
CA GLY A 402 -30.61 7.01 -3.19
C GLY A 402 -31.31 5.75 -2.67
N ALA A 403 -32.52 5.84 -2.13
CA ALA A 403 -33.39 4.68 -1.95
C ALA A 403 -34.30 4.48 -3.17
N SER A 404 -33.76 3.88 -4.23
CA SER A 404 -34.57 3.24 -5.28
C SER A 404 -33.96 1.91 -5.69
#